data_AF-A0A1C4I3G5-F1
#
_entry.id   AF-A0A1C4I3G5-F1
#
_cell.length_a   1.000
_cell.length_b   1.000
_cell.length_c   1.000
_cell.angle_alpha   90.00
_cell.angle_beta   90.00
_cell.angle_gamma   90.00
#
_symmetry.space_group_name_H-M   'P 1'
#
loop_
_entity.id
_entity.type
_entity.pdbx_description
1 polymer ?
#
loop_
_entity_poly.entity_id
_entity_poly.type
_entity_poly.pdbx_seq_one_letter_code
_entity_poly.pdbx_strand_id
1 'polypeptide(L)'
;MTTTHPLTSGPLAETTLLRFATAGSVDDGKSTLVGRLLHDSKSVLTDQLEAVTHASRDRGQDTPDLALLTDGLRAEREQGITIDVAYRYFATPRRRFILADTPGHVQYTRNMVTGASTAE
;
A
#
# COMPACT_ATOMS: atom_id res chain seq x y z
N MET A 1 33.24 14.37 -21.44
CA MET A 1 33.65 13.07 -20.88
C MET A 1 32.62 12.67 -19.85
N THR A 2 31.62 11.90 -20.26
CA THR A 2 30.51 11.46 -19.40
C THR A 2 30.95 10.16 -18.74
N THR A 3 31.20 10.19 -17.43
CA THR A 3 31.56 8.99 -16.67
C THR A 3 30.32 8.12 -16.46
N THR A 4 30.21 7.08 -17.29
CA THR A 4 29.29 5.97 -17.10
C THR A 4 29.75 5.19 -15.86
N HIS A 5 28.97 5.22 -14.77
CA HIS A 5 29.19 4.32 -13.64
C HIS A 5 28.74 2.90 -14.02
N PRO A 6 29.61 1.88 -13.93
CA PRO A 6 29.22 0.50 -14.17
C PRO A 6 28.35 -0.01 -13.01
N LEU A 7 27.23 -0.65 -13.34
CA LEU A 7 26.41 -1.39 -12.39
C LEU A 7 27.13 -2.71 -12.06
N THR A 8 28.03 -2.67 -11.08
CA THR A 8 28.68 -3.87 -10.56
C THR A 8 27.64 -4.71 -9.81
N SER A 9 27.36 -5.91 -10.32
CA SER A 9 26.60 -6.96 -9.63
C SER A 9 27.42 -7.48 -8.45
N GLY A 10 27.32 -6.80 -7.30
CA GLY A 10 27.83 -7.30 -6.03
C GLY A 10 27.03 -8.52 -5.54
N PRO A 11 27.59 -9.32 -4.61
CA PRO A 11 26.88 -10.46 -4.02
C PRO A 11 25.54 -9.98 -3.47
N LEU A 12 24.47 -10.78 -3.61
CA LEU A 12 23.10 -10.43 -3.20
C LEU A 12 23.12 -9.87 -1.76
N ALA A 13 23.22 -8.55 -1.67
CA ALA A 13 23.42 -7.85 -0.42
C ALA A 13 22.24 -8.14 0.49
N GLU A 14 22.49 -8.19 1.81
CA GLU A 14 21.42 -8.28 2.80
C GLU A 14 20.26 -7.36 2.39
N THR A 15 19.11 -7.95 2.05
CA THR A 15 17.98 -7.18 1.53
C THR A 15 17.55 -6.18 2.61
N THR A 16 17.88 -4.92 2.38
CA THR A 16 17.59 -3.83 3.31
C THR A 16 16.08 -3.68 3.47
N LEU A 17 15.65 -3.30 4.66
CA LEU A 17 14.26 -3.04 4.97
C LEU A 17 13.99 -1.54 4.76
N LEU A 18 12.85 -1.18 4.15
CA LEU A 18 12.32 0.18 4.19
C LEU A 18 11.04 0.18 5.01
N ARG A 19 10.87 1.14 5.91
CA ARG A 19 9.58 1.39 6.56
C ARG A 19 9.08 2.74 6.09
N PHE A 20 7.91 2.79 5.49
CA PHE A 20 7.33 4.07 5.07
C PHE A 20 5.82 4.09 5.29
N ALA A 21 5.26 5.29 5.34
CA ALA A 21 3.83 5.51 5.50
C ALA A 21 3.28 6.30 4.32
N THR A 22 2.02 6.07 3.96
CA THR A 22 1.26 7.00 3.11
C THR A 22 0.82 8.17 3.96
N ALA A 23 0.70 9.36 3.37
CA ALA A 23 0.12 10.54 4.00
C ALA A 23 -0.49 11.44 2.92
N GLY A 24 -1.58 12.13 3.24
CA GLY A 24 -2.35 12.94 2.29
C GLY A 24 -3.83 13.00 2.68
N SER A 25 -4.58 13.88 2.01
CA SER A 25 -6.01 14.11 2.24
C SER A 25 -6.87 12.90 1.86
N VAL A 26 -8.15 12.92 2.25
CA VAL A 26 -9.18 12.05 1.66
C VAL A 26 -9.17 12.25 0.13
N ASP A 27 -9.38 11.15 -0.61
CA ASP A 27 -9.40 11.07 -2.08
C ASP A 27 -8.08 11.33 -2.83
N ASP A 28 -6.94 11.51 -2.13
CA ASP A 28 -5.62 11.60 -2.76
C ASP A 28 -5.08 10.25 -3.31
N GLY A 29 -5.90 9.19 -3.34
CA GLY A 29 -5.52 7.89 -3.91
C GLY A 29 -4.48 7.08 -3.13
N LYS A 30 -4.25 7.38 -1.84
CA LYS A 30 -3.29 6.68 -0.97
C LYS A 30 -3.49 5.16 -0.98
N SER A 31 -4.65 4.69 -0.54
CA SER A 31 -5.00 3.27 -0.46
C SER A 31 -4.99 2.58 -1.84
N THR A 32 -5.37 3.31 -2.90
CA THR A 32 -5.26 2.82 -4.29
C THR A 32 -3.80 2.58 -4.69
N LEU A 33 -2.88 3.51 -4.35
CA LEU A 33 -1.45 3.33 -4.58
C LEU A 33 -0.89 2.14 -3.79
N VAL A 34 -1.28 2.00 -2.53
CA VAL A 34 -0.88 0.85 -1.70
C VAL A 34 -1.35 -0.46 -2.34
N GLY A 35 -2.63 -0.56 -2.68
CA GLY A 35 -3.18 -1.74 -3.34
C GLY A 35 -2.47 -2.06 -4.65
N ARG A 36 -2.08 -1.03 -5.42
CA ARG A 36 -1.28 -1.19 -6.63
C ARG A 36 0.12 -1.75 -6.36
N LEU A 37 0.81 -1.25 -5.33
CA LEU A 37 2.13 -1.77 -4.94
C LEU A 37 2.05 -3.25 -4.51
N LEU A 38 1.00 -3.62 -3.78
CA LEU A 38 0.78 -5.01 -3.37
C LEU A 38 0.50 -5.92 -4.56
N HIS A 39 -0.34 -5.46 -5.49
CA HIS A 39 -0.64 -6.17 -6.73
C HIS A 39 0.63 -6.38 -7.58
N ASP A 40 1.38 -5.31 -7.85
CA ASP A 40 2.54 -5.36 -8.75
C ASP A 40 3.74 -6.11 -8.14
N SER A 41 3.86 -6.13 -6.81
CA SER A 41 4.85 -6.95 -6.10
C SER A 41 4.47 -8.43 -6.02
N LYS A 42 3.30 -8.82 -6.55
CA LYS A 42 2.74 -10.19 -6.43
C LYS A 42 2.57 -10.62 -4.97
N SER A 43 2.30 -9.66 -4.08
CA SER A 43 2.08 -9.91 -2.65
C SER A 43 0.62 -10.18 -2.32
N VAL A 44 -0.28 -10.06 -3.30
CA VAL A 44 -1.71 -10.35 -3.18
C VAL A 44 -1.97 -11.76 -3.72
N LEU A 45 -2.68 -12.57 -2.95
CA LEU A 45 -3.10 -13.90 -3.38
C LEU A 45 -4.23 -13.80 -4.41
N THR A 46 -4.31 -14.78 -5.32
CA THR A 46 -5.29 -14.78 -6.42
C THR A 46 -6.73 -14.72 -5.90
N ASP A 47 -7.05 -15.45 -4.84
CA ASP A 47 -8.36 -15.47 -4.20
C ASP A 47 -8.74 -14.09 -3.62
N GLN A 48 -7.79 -13.37 -3.04
CA GLN A 48 -8.00 -12.00 -2.57
C GLN A 48 -8.27 -11.03 -3.73
N LEU A 49 -7.53 -11.17 -4.83
CA LEU A 49 -7.74 -10.35 -6.02
C LEU A 49 -9.10 -10.65 -6.68
N GLU A 50 -9.52 -11.91 -6.71
CA GLU A 50 -10.84 -12.33 -7.16
C GLU A 50 -11.95 -11.74 -6.30
N ALA A 51 -11.79 -11.80 -4.97
CA ALA A 51 -12.75 -11.22 -4.03
C ALA A 51 -12.91 -9.70 -4.22
N VAL A 52 -11.79 -8.98 -4.42
CA VAL A 52 -11.81 -7.55 -4.74
C VAL A 52 -12.47 -7.30 -6.08
N THR A 53 -12.15 -8.08 -7.10
CA THR A 53 -12.76 -7.95 -8.43
C THR A 53 -14.27 -8.14 -8.38
N HIS A 54 -14.76 -9.14 -7.63
CA HIS A 54 -16.19 -9.36 -7.44
C HIS A 54 -16.84 -8.18 -6.71
N ALA A 55 -16.25 -7.74 -5.60
CA ALA A 55 -16.77 -6.61 -4.83
C ALA A 55 -16.82 -5.31 -5.64
N SER A 56 -15.84 -5.06 -6.51
CA SER A 56 -15.84 -3.90 -7.41
C SER A 56 -16.94 -4.00 -8.48
N ARG A 57 -17.17 -5.19 -9.04
CA ARG A 57 -18.26 -5.42 -9.99
C ARG A 57 -19.63 -5.23 -9.35
N ASP A 58 -19.83 -5.69 -8.12
CA ASP A 58 -21.07 -5.48 -7.37
C ASP A 58 -21.34 -3.99 -7.12
N ARG A 59 -20.28 -3.18 -7.07
CA ARG A 59 -20.32 -1.71 -6.98
C ARG A 59 -20.43 -1.01 -8.35
N GLY A 60 -20.51 -1.76 -9.44
CA GLY A 60 -20.64 -1.23 -10.80
C GLY A 60 -19.33 -0.72 -11.43
N GLN A 61 -18.17 -1.17 -10.95
CA GLN A 61 -16.88 -0.80 -11.50
C GLN A 61 -16.34 -1.88 -12.46
N ASP A 62 -15.79 -1.44 -13.59
CA ASP A 62 -15.20 -2.34 -14.60
C ASP A 62 -13.81 -2.85 -14.23
N THR A 63 -13.08 -2.10 -13.40
CA THR A 63 -11.73 -2.43 -12.94
C THR A 63 -11.73 -2.75 -11.44
N PRO A 64 -10.87 -3.68 -10.97
CA PRO A 64 -10.73 -3.94 -9.55
C PRO A 64 -10.31 -2.70 -8.78
N ASP A 65 -11.04 -2.39 -7.71
CA ASP A 65 -10.75 -1.33 -6.77
C ASP A 65 -9.70 -1.80 -5.78
N LEU A 66 -8.44 -1.50 -6.08
CA LEU A 66 -7.32 -1.99 -5.29
C LEU A 66 -7.29 -1.40 -3.88
N ALA A 67 -8.02 -0.32 -3.58
CA ALA A 67 -8.15 0.19 -2.21
C ALA A 67 -8.90 -0.81 -1.29
N LEU A 68 -9.73 -1.70 -1.85
CA LEU A 68 -10.40 -2.75 -1.07
C LEU A 68 -9.44 -3.78 -0.48
N LEU A 69 -8.20 -3.87 -0.98
CA LEU A 69 -7.15 -4.71 -0.40
C LEU A 69 -6.64 -4.15 0.94
N THR A 70 -6.73 -2.83 1.13
CA THR A 70 -6.21 -2.15 2.32
C THR A 70 -7.28 -1.96 3.40
N ASP A 71 -8.55 -1.82 3.01
CA ASP A 71 -9.69 -1.58 3.92
C ASP A 71 -10.04 -2.82 4.75
N GLY A 72 -9.64 -2.78 6.03
CA GLY A 72 -9.83 -3.86 6.98
C GLY A 72 -11.17 -3.79 7.72
N LEU A 73 -11.70 -2.58 7.93
CA LEU A 73 -12.91 -2.36 8.70
C LEU A 73 -14.14 -2.26 7.79
N ARG A 74 -15.27 -2.79 8.27
CA ARG A 74 -16.56 -2.60 7.59
C ARG A 74 -16.93 -1.12 7.46
N ALA A 75 -16.64 -0.32 8.50
CA ALA A 75 -16.89 1.11 8.51
C ALA A 75 -16.08 1.86 7.43
N GLU A 76 -14.84 1.43 7.14
CA GLU A 76 -14.02 2.01 6.07
C GLU A 76 -14.71 1.80 4.72
N ARG A 77 -15.19 0.58 4.47
CA ARG A 77 -15.88 0.23 3.22
C ARG A 77 -17.22 0.93 3.03
N GLU A 78 -17.92 1.22 4.13
CA GLU A 78 -19.21 1.93 4.11
C GLU A 78 -19.03 3.43 3.90
N GLN A 79 -17.96 4.02 4.45
CA GLN A 79 -17.68 5.45 4.33
C GLN A 79 -16.77 5.81 3.15
N GLY A 80 -16.08 4.83 2.56
CA GLY A 80 -15.11 5.05 1.49
C GLY A 80 -13.85 5.78 1.94
N ILE A 81 -13.48 5.68 3.23
CA ILE A 81 -12.29 6.31 3.79
C ILE A 81 -11.51 5.31 4.64
N THR A 82 -10.19 5.45 4.67
CA THR A 82 -9.33 4.79 5.65
C THR A 82 -9.55 5.41 7.04
N ILE A 83 -9.72 4.57 8.05
CA ILE A 83 -10.00 4.96 9.45
C ILE A 83 -8.83 4.56 10.35
N ASP A 84 -8.32 3.34 10.19
CA ASP A 84 -7.22 2.80 10.99
C ASP A 84 -5.94 2.63 10.15
N VAL A 85 -4.82 2.41 10.83
CA VAL A 85 -3.55 2.15 10.14
C VAL A 85 -3.46 0.68 9.75
N ALA A 86 -3.35 0.42 8.45
CA ALA A 86 -3.12 -0.94 7.95
C ALA A 86 -1.64 -1.15 7.60
N TYR A 87 -0.97 -2.08 8.29
CA TYR A 87 0.40 -2.45 7.96
C TYR A 87 0.44 -3.54 6.89
N ARG A 88 1.22 -3.30 5.84
CA ARG A 88 1.37 -4.21 4.71
C ARG A 88 2.83 -4.53 4.48
N TYR A 89 3.10 -5.80 4.19
CA TYR A 89 4.43 -6.32 3.96
C TYR A 89 4.53 -6.76 2.53
N PHE A 90 5.53 -6.25 1.81
CA PHE A 90 5.79 -6.69 0.44
C PHE A 90 7.29 -6.66 0.15
N ALA A 91 7.68 -7.36 -0.90
CA ALA A 91 9.06 -7.44 -1.33
C ALA A 91 9.17 -7.29 -2.84
N THR A 92 10.34 -6.83 -3.26
CA THR A 92 10.81 -6.91 -4.63
C THR A 92 12.07 -7.79 -4.65
N PRO A 93 12.59 -8.18 -5.83
CA PRO A 93 13.86 -8.91 -5.90
C PRO A 93 15.05 -8.18 -5.25
N ARG A 94 14.95 -6.87 -5.01
CA ARG A 94 16.07 -6.04 -4.52
C ARG A 94 15.90 -5.54 -3.07
N ARG A 95 14.67 -5.49 -2.53
CA ARG A 95 14.38 -4.85 -1.23
C ARG A 95 13.07 -5.34 -0.61
N ARG A 96 13.00 -5.34 0.73
CA ARG A 96 11.79 -5.62 1.52
C ARG A 96 11.19 -4.33 2.07
N PHE A 97 9.87 -4.30 2.23
CA PHE A 97 9.12 -3.10 2.61
C PHE A 97 8.10 -3.42 3.70
N ILE A 98 7.96 -2.49 4.64
CA ILE A 98 6.81 -2.37 5.54
C ILE A 98 6.16 -1.04 5.22
N LEU A 99 4.87 -1.09 4.85
CA LEU A 99 4.09 0.06 4.47
C LEU A 99 2.97 0.25 5.51
N ALA A 100 2.87 1.43 6.09
CA ALA A 100 1.71 1.85 6.88
C ALA A 100 0.75 2.64 5.99
N ASP A 101 -0.42 2.07 5.68
CA ASP A 101 -1.49 2.82 5.01
C ASP A 101 -2.24 3.63 6.06
N THR A 102 -2.19 4.96 5.96
CA THR A 102 -2.71 5.84 7.02
C THR A 102 -3.92 6.65 6.56
N PRO A 103 -4.81 7.02 7.51
CA PRO A 103 -6.01 7.78 7.17
C PRO A 103 -5.72 9.22 6.78
N GLY A 104 -6.51 9.73 5.83
CA GLY A 104 -6.42 11.11 5.35
C GLY A 104 -7.46 12.07 5.94
N HIS A 105 -8.45 11.55 6.67
CA HIS A 105 -9.51 12.37 7.25
C HIS A 105 -9.07 13.01 8.57
N VAL A 106 -9.42 14.29 8.77
CA VAL A 106 -8.95 15.10 9.92
C VAL A 106 -9.30 14.48 11.28
N GLN A 107 -10.42 13.78 11.39
CA GLN A 107 -10.83 13.10 12.63
C GLN A 107 -9.88 11.96 13.03
N TYR A 108 -9.12 11.40 12.09
CA TYR A 108 -8.21 10.29 12.30
C TYR A 108 -6.73 10.70 12.21
N THR A 109 -6.44 12.00 12.33
CA THR A 109 -5.07 12.53 12.34
C THR A 109 -4.17 11.84 13.37
N ARG A 110 -4.72 11.48 14.55
CA ARG A 110 -3.96 10.74 15.58
C ARG A 110 -3.50 9.37 15.09
N ASN A 111 -4.36 8.64 14.39
CA ASN A 111 -4.04 7.33 13.82
C ASN A 111 -2.95 7.48 12.76
N MET A 112 -3.05 8.50 11.91
CA MET A 112 -2.01 8.80 10.92
C MET A 112 -0.65 9.09 11.58
N VAL A 113 -0.62 9.90 12.65
CA VAL A 113 0.61 10.16 13.40
C VAL A 113 1.20 8.88 13.99
N THR A 114 0.38 7.99 14.54
CA THR A 114 0.82 6.68 15.04
C THR A 114 1.40 5.80 13.93
N GLY A 115 0.80 5.78 12.75
CA GLY A 115 1.35 5.04 11.60
C GLY A 115 2.69 5.63 11.14
N ALA A 116 2.72 6.95 10.95
CA ALA A 116 3.90 7.67 10.49
C ALA A 116 5.09 7.59 11.46
N SER A 117 4.84 7.47 12.77
CA SER A 117 5.93 7.39 13.77
C SER A 117 6.79 6.13 13.67
N THR A 118 6.39 5.15 12.84
CA THR A 118 7.13 3.89 12.63
C THR A 118 7.91 3.85 11.31
N ALA A 119 7.85 4.91 10.50
CA ALA A 119 8.55 5.02 9.23
C ALA A 119 10.02 5.45 9.42
N GLU A 120 10.95 4.81 8.69
CA GLU A 120 12.41 5.00 8.73
C GLU A 120 13.11 4.58 7.41
#